data_AF-A0A851IEA8-F1
#
_entry.id   AF-A0A851IEA8-F1
#
_cell.length_a   1.000
_cell.length_b   1.000
_cell.length_c   1.000
_cell.angle_alpha   90.00
_cell.angle_beta   90.00
_cell.angle_gamma   90.00
#
_symmetry.space_group_name_H-M   'P 1'
#
loop_
_entity.id
_entity.type
_entity.pdbx_description
1 polymer ?
#
loop_
_entity_poly.entity_id
_entity_poly.type
_entity_poly.pdbx_seq_one_letter_code
_entity_poly.pdbx_strand_id
1 'polypeptide(L)'
;MKKLILMIITLILTINVVSYSATKKKVSSNSNTPQKVAENFINGYAVRSENKNKDNWVLKNQNITEDFRDIYGQLVEYNNNADWSEGIPEDYLGVPMDADWVLTGQAPDTNGGYKAIYYDEDTGYVLLRSRNVHNTYVKMVNIDGNWYVDGAGYVNTYDFPDKLNERLYN
;
A
#
# COMPACT_ATOMS: atom_id res chain seq x y z
N MET A 1 -29.49 -55.69 19.84
CA MET A 1 -29.12 -54.67 18.81
C MET A 1 -29.22 -53.23 19.30
N LYS A 2 -30.26 -52.81 20.04
CA LYS A 2 -30.39 -51.41 20.54
C LYS A 2 -29.30 -50.97 21.55
N LYS A 3 -28.79 -51.88 22.39
CA LYS A 3 -27.71 -51.58 23.37
C LYS A 3 -26.33 -51.39 22.72
N LEU A 4 -26.09 -51.99 21.56
CA LEU A 4 -24.81 -51.90 20.83
C LEU A 4 -24.73 -50.63 19.97
N ILE A 5 -25.88 -50.16 19.47
CA ILE A 5 -26.01 -48.87 18.75
C ILE A 5 -25.79 -47.68 19.70
N LEU A 6 -26.33 -47.73 20.94
CA LEU A 6 -26.08 -46.66 21.92
C LEU A 6 -24.60 -46.54 22.28
N MET A 7 -23.87 -47.66 22.37
CA MET A 7 -22.45 -47.67 22.77
C MET A 7 -21.54 -47.03 21.70
N ILE A 8 -21.89 -47.17 20.41
CA ILE A 8 -21.15 -46.56 19.29
C ILE A 8 -21.42 -45.05 19.23
N ILE A 9 -22.66 -44.60 19.50
CA ILE A 9 -23.00 -43.17 19.55
C ILE A 9 -22.29 -42.46 20.71
N THR A 10 -22.14 -43.13 21.87
CA THR A 10 -21.37 -42.58 23.00
C THR A 10 -19.85 -42.54 22.77
N LEU A 11 -19.29 -43.42 21.94
CA LEU A 11 -17.85 -43.43 21.63
C LEU A 11 -17.46 -42.30 20.66
N ILE A 12 -18.37 -41.84 19.81
CA ILE A 12 -18.12 -40.75 18.84
C ILE A 12 -18.17 -39.37 19.52
N LEU A 13 -18.84 -39.24 20.67
CA LEU A 13 -18.94 -37.98 21.41
C LEU A 13 -17.71 -37.64 22.28
N THR A 14 -16.76 -38.58 22.47
CA THR A 14 -15.60 -38.37 23.35
C THR A 14 -14.29 -38.02 22.64
N ILE A 15 -14.26 -37.95 21.30
CA ILE A 15 -12.99 -37.79 20.54
C ILE A 15 -12.73 -36.36 20.01
N ASN A 16 -13.61 -35.39 20.22
CA ASN A 16 -13.42 -34.02 19.72
C ASN A 16 -13.22 -32.96 20.80
N VAL A 17 -12.44 -33.29 21.83
CA VAL A 17 -11.73 -32.26 22.60
C VAL A 17 -10.23 -32.51 22.44
N VAL A 18 -9.76 -32.44 21.18
CA VAL A 18 -8.38 -32.03 20.96
C VAL A 18 -8.29 -30.63 21.54
N SER A 19 -7.80 -30.55 22.76
CA SER A 19 -7.32 -29.31 23.35
C SER A 19 -6.24 -28.81 22.39
N TYR A 20 -6.64 -27.92 21.47
CA TYR A 20 -5.72 -26.93 20.96
C TYR A 20 -5.32 -26.13 22.18
N SER A 21 -4.25 -26.61 22.84
CA SER A 21 -3.36 -25.71 23.56
C SER A 21 -3.01 -24.65 22.54
N ALA A 22 -3.73 -23.53 22.61
CA ALA A 22 -3.30 -22.28 22.03
C ALA A 22 -1.97 -21.99 22.73
N THR A 23 -0.90 -22.58 22.21
CA THR A 23 0.39 -21.94 22.22
C THR A 23 0.06 -20.56 21.70
N LYS A 24 0.01 -19.58 22.62
CA LYS A 24 0.16 -18.18 22.27
C LYS A 24 1.53 -18.13 21.61
N LYS A 25 1.56 -18.47 20.32
CA LYS A 25 2.59 -18.05 19.39
C LYS A 25 2.65 -16.57 19.70
N LYS A 26 3.79 -16.14 20.21
CA LYS A 26 4.09 -14.72 20.34
C LYS A 26 3.92 -14.21 18.92
N VAL A 27 2.73 -13.70 18.61
CA VAL A 27 2.49 -12.92 17.41
C VAL A 27 3.39 -11.74 17.68
N SER A 28 4.60 -11.81 17.13
CA SER A 28 5.35 -10.61 16.79
C SER A 28 4.29 -9.71 16.17
N SER A 29 3.95 -8.63 16.86
CA SER A 29 2.99 -7.64 16.41
C SER A 29 3.60 -6.96 15.19
N ASN A 30 3.66 -7.66 14.06
CA ASN A 30 3.57 -7.03 12.75
C ASN A 30 2.12 -6.61 12.65
N SER A 31 1.77 -5.54 13.39
CA SER A 31 0.48 -4.91 13.26
C SER A 31 0.38 -4.48 11.80
N ASN A 32 -0.50 -5.15 11.06
CA ASN A 32 -0.83 -4.81 9.68
C ASN A 32 -1.61 -3.50 9.69
N THR A 33 -0.95 -2.41 10.09
CA THR A 33 -1.56 -1.08 10.13
C THR A 33 -1.39 -0.43 8.76
N PRO A 34 -2.30 0.48 8.37
CA PRO A 34 -2.18 1.19 7.11
C PRO A 34 -0.84 1.93 7.01
N GLN A 35 -0.37 2.53 8.12
CA GLN A 35 0.94 3.19 8.20
C GLN A 35 2.08 2.24 7.86
N LYS A 36 2.06 1.01 8.39
CA LYS A 36 3.15 0.06 8.18
C LYS A 36 3.17 -0.45 6.75
N VAL A 37 2.00 -0.72 6.16
CA VAL A 37 1.88 -1.12 4.75
C VAL A 37 2.34 0.01 3.83
N ALA A 38 1.89 1.25 4.08
CA ALA A 38 2.33 2.43 3.35
C ALA A 38 3.84 2.67 3.43
N GLU A 39 4.43 2.58 4.63
CA GLU A 39 5.88 2.67 4.83
C GLU A 39 6.64 1.62 4.02
N ASN A 40 6.17 0.37 4.05
CA ASN A 40 6.81 -0.72 3.31
C ASN A 40 6.70 -0.50 1.80
N PHE A 41 5.57 0.03 1.32
CA PHE A 41 5.38 0.34 -0.09
C PHE A 41 6.33 1.45 -0.55
N ILE A 42 6.32 2.61 0.11
CA ILE A 42 7.13 3.77 -0.29
C ILE A 42 8.62 3.48 -0.19
N ASN A 43 9.08 2.83 0.89
CA ASN A 43 10.49 2.46 1.00
C ASN A 43 10.87 1.39 -0.03
N GLY A 44 9.96 0.46 -0.34
CA GLY A 44 10.17 -0.53 -1.41
C GLY A 44 10.29 0.10 -2.79
N TYR A 45 9.49 1.13 -3.06
CA TYR A 45 9.56 1.94 -4.27
C TYR A 45 10.88 2.72 -4.34
N ALA A 46 11.22 3.45 -3.28
CA ALA A 46 12.41 4.30 -3.19
C ALA A 46 13.71 3.55 -3.53
N VAL A 47 13.94 2.39 -2.90
CA VAL A 47 15.10 1.53 -3.17
C VAL A 47 15.21 1.09 -4.64
N ARG A 48 14.08 0.99 -5.34
CA ARG A 48 14.04 0.53 -6.73
C ARG A 48 14.01 1.66 -7.74
N SER A 49 13.73 2.89 -7.29
CA SER A 49 13.88 4.08 -8.11
C SER A 49 15.36 4.30 -8.46
N GLU A 50 16.24 4.14 -7.47
CA GLU A 50 17.71 4.17 -7.67
C GLU A 50 18.20 3.09 -8.66
N ASN A 51 17.58 1.90 -8.60
CA ASN A 51 17.96 0.74 -9.42
C ASN A 51 17.20 0.63 -10.76
N LYS A 52 16.44 1.66 -11.16
CA LYS A 52 15.65 1.71 -12.42
C LYS A 52 14.70 0.51 -12.61
N ASN A 53 14.16 -0.05 -11.53
CA ASN A 53 13.24 -1.20 -11.55
C ASN A 53 11.95 -0.94 -10.74
N LYS A 54 11.65 0.34 -10.48
CA LYS A 54 10.48 0.75 -9.69
C LYS A 54 9.17 0.34 -10.37
N ASP A 55 9.06 0.54 -11.68
CA ASP A 55 7.81 0.34 -12.42
C ASP A 55 7.39 -1.13 -12.46
N ASN A 56 8.30 -2.00 -12.85
CA ASN A 56 8.07 -3.44 -12.85
C ASN A 56 7.84 -3.99 -11.42
N TRP A 57 8.40 -3.35 -10.38
CA TRP A 57 8.08 -3.72 -9.00
C TRP A 57 6.67 -3.31 -8.58
N VAL A 58 6.23 -2.09 -8.91
CA VAL A 58 4.84 -1.65 -8.65
C VAL A 58 3.87 -2.58 -9.36
N LEU A 59 4.06 -2.80 -10.67
CA LEU A 59 3.17 -3.61 -11.49
C LEU A 59 3.09 -5.09 -11.08
N LYS A 60 4.04 -5.60 -10.28
CA LYS A 60 4.02 -6.96 -9.71
C LYS A 60 3.65 -7.01 -8.22
N ASN A 61 3.54 -5.87 -7.56
CA ASN A 61 3.25 -5.80 -6.13
C ASN A 61 1.86 -6.37 -5.84
N GLN A 62 1.74 -7.26 -4.86
CA GLN A 62 0.47 -7.92 -4.50
C GLN A 62 -0.36 -7.14 -3.48
N ASN A 63 0.22 -6.09 -2.89
CA ASN A 63 -0.40 -5.29 -1.83
C ASN A 63 -0.91 -3.94 -2.35
N ILE A 64 -1.29 -3.89 -3.63
CA ILE A 64 -1.89 -2.72 -4.27
C ILE A 64 -3.23 -3.10 -4.91
N THR A 65 -4.14 -2.14 -5.03
CA THR A 65 -5.42 -2.35 -5.73
C THR A 65 -5.21 -2.49 -7.24
N GLU A 66 -6.20 -3.07 -7.92
CA GLU A 66 -6.21 -3.16 -9.39
C GLU A 66 -6.30 -1.76 -10.01
N ASP A 67 -7.19 -0.89 -9.51
CA ASP A 67 -7.31 0.50 -9.98
C ASP A 67 -5.98 1.26 -9.94
N PHE A 68 -5.24 1.18 -8.82
CA PHE A 68 -3.93 1.79 -8.72
C PHE A 68 -2.94 1.21 -9.74
N ARG A 69 -2.94 -0.12 -9.90
CA ARG A 69 -2.06 -0.81 -10.86
C ARG A 69 -2.36 -0.39 -12.29
N ASP A 70 -3.62 -0.26 -12.65
CA ASP A 70 -4.06 0.05 -14.01
C ASP A 70 -3.73 1.49 -14.38
N ILE A 71 -3.95 2.46 -13.47
CA ILE A 71 -3.54 3.85 -13.67
C ILE A 71 -2.01 3.94 -13.78
N TYR A 72 -1.28 3.28 -12.88
CA TYR A 72 0.19 3.24 -12.94
C TYR A 72 0.69 2.60 -14.24
N GLY A 73 0.05 1.53 -14.71
CA GLY A 73 0.37 0.86 -15.96
C GLY A 73 0.22 1.78 -17.17
N GLN A 74 -0.87 2.55 -17.23
CA GLN A 74 -1.08 3.54 -18.29
C GLN A 74 -0.02 4.64 -18.28
N LEU A 75 0.40 5.10 -17.11
CA LEU A 75 1.49 6.08 -16.98
C LEU A 75 2.83 5.52 -17.51
N VAL A 76 3.16 4.27 -17.16
CA VAL A 76 4.38 3.60 -17.64
C VAL A 76 4.34 3.41 -19.16
N GLU A 77 3.21 2.95 -19.70
CA GLU A 77 3.02 2.78 -21.13
C GLU A 77 3.16 4.11 -21.88
N TYR A 78 2.51 5.16 -21.39
CA TYR A 78 2.63 6.50 -21.96
C TYR A 78 4.08 6.98 -21.95
N ASN A 79 4.75 6.94 -20.80
CA ASN A 79 6.13 7.41 -20.65
C ASN A 79 7.13 6.65 -21.54
N ASN A 80 6.92 5.35 -21.76
CA ASN A 80 7.81 4.53 -22.60
C ASN A 80 7.60 4.77 -24.10
N ASN A 81 6.41 5.21 -24.51
CA ASN A 81 6.06 5.44 -25.91
C ASN A 81 6.04 6.92 -26.31
N ALA A 82 6.18 7.83 -25.35
CA ALA A 82 6.17 9.26 -25.59
C ALA A 82 7.40 9.72 -26.39
N ASP A 83 7.15 10.56 -27.40
CA ASP A 83 8.18 11.34 -28.07
C ASP A 83 8.33 12.69 -27.37
N TRP A 84 9.42 12.85 -26.62
CA TRP A 84 9.71 14.06 -25.85
C TRP A 84 10.33 15.19 -26.67
N SER A 85 10.45 15.04 -28.00
CA SER A 85 11.05 16.08 -28.86
C SER A 85 10.28 17.40 -28.85
N GLU A 86 8.98 17.37 -28.58
CA GLU A 86 8.11 18.55 -28.45
C GLU A 86 8.02 19.08 -27.00
N GLY A 87 8.74 18.46 -26.07
CA GLY A 87 8.72 18.77 -24.64
C GLY A 87 7.96 17.74 -23.81
N ILE A 88 8.05 17.90 -22.48
CA ILE A 88 7.31 17.08 -21.52
C ILE A 88 5.97 17.79 -21.28
N PRO A 89 4.81 17.13 -21.46
CA PRO A 89 3.51 17.70 -21.15
C PRO A 89 3.43 17.98 -19.65
N GLU A 90 2.53 18.90 -19.26
CA GLU A 90 2.36 19.24 -17.86
C GLU A 90 1.91 18.02 -17.04
N ASP A 91 0.85 17.34 -17.48
CA ASP A 91 0.32 16.15 -16.84
C ASP A 91 -0.21 15.10 -17.84
N TYR A 92 -0.35 13.87 -17.35
CA TYR A 92 -1.13 12.81 -17.98
C TYR A 92 -1.97 12.12 -16.90
N LEU A 93 -3.28 11.97 -17.13
CA LEU A 93 -4.22 11.46 -16.13
C LEU A 93 -4.20 12.25 -14.81
N GLY A 94 -3.93 13.56 -14.87
CA GLY A 94 -3.80 14.42 -13.68
C GLY A 94 -2.52 14.17 -12.87
N VAL A 95 -1.56 13.42 -13.41
CA VAL A 95 -0.25 13.17 -12.81
C VAL A 95 0.81 14.01 -13.51
N PRO A 96 1.60 14.84 -12.79
CA PRO A 96 2.63 15.64 -13.41
C PRO A 96 3.72 14.76 -14.03
N MET A 97 4.05 15.01 -15.30
CA MET A 97 5.01 14.17 -16.05
C MET A 97 6.47 14.54 -15.79
N ASP A 98 6.73 15.77 -15.37
CA ASP A 98 8.07 16.24 -15.01
C ASP A 98 8.36 16.08 -13.50
N ALA A 99 7.92 14.96 -12.89
CA ALA A 99 8.16 14.63 -11.48
C ALA A 99 8.13 13.11 -11.24
N ASP A 100 8.66 12.65 -10.10
CA ASP A 100 8.43 11.29 -9.63
C ASP A 100 6.97 11.17 -9.14
N TRP A 101 6.23 10.25 -9.77
CA TRP A 101 4.79 10.11 -9.58
C TRP A 101 4.40 9.63 -8.17
N VAL A 102 5.28 8.89 -7.48
CA VAL A 102 4.99 8.26 -6.19
C VAL A 102 5.71 8.98 -5.04
N LEU A 103 6.95 9.38 -5.23
CA LEU A 103 7.76 10.04 -4.20
C LEU A 103 7.53 11.55 -4.12
N THR A 104 6.85 12.12 -5.12
CA THR A 104 6.55 13.55 -5.28
C THR A 104 7.82 14.42 -5.41
N GLY A 105 7.91 15.17 -6.50
CA GLY A 105 9.03 16.08 -6.79
C GLY A 105 10.06 15.52 -7.78
N GLN A 106 11.00 16.38 -8.18
CA GLN A 106 12.05 16.04 -9.16
C GLN A 106 13.26 15.42 -8.49
N ALA A 107 13.77 14.32 -9.05
CA ALA A 107 15.00 13.64 -8.60
C ALA A 107 15.10 13.44 -7.07
N PRO A 108 14.13 12.75 -6.44
CA PRO A 108 14.08 12.61 -4.99
C PRO A 108 15.33 11.90 -4.41
N ASP A 109 16.00 12.49 -3.41
CA ASP A 109 17.07 11.84 -2.65
C ASP A 109 16.52 10.77 -1.70
N THR A 110 16.45 9.53 -2.18
CA THR A 110 15.87 8.40 -1.44
C THR A 110 16.68 7.92 -0.23
N ASN A 111 17.82 8.55 0.07
CA ASN A 111 18.62 8.23 1.25
C ASN A 111 17.86 8.51 2.56
N GLY A 112 17.96 7.58 3.50
CA GLY A 112 17.37 7.71 4.84
C GLY A 112 15.90 7.26 4.96
N GLY A 113 15.23 6.98 3.84
CA GLY A 113 13.90 6.38 3.80
C GLY A 113 12.76 7.27 4.33
N TYR A 114 11.57 6.67 4.38
CA TYR A 114 10.31 7.33 4.73
C TYR A 114 9.71 6.73 6.00
N LYS A 115 9.14 7.60 6.83
CA LYS A 115 8.42 7.22 8.05
C LYS A 115 7.01 7.79 8.02
N ALA A 116 6.00 6.97 8.30
CA ALA A 116 4.64 7.44 8.48
C ALA A 116 4.56 8.28 9.76
N ILE A 117 3.99 9.48 9.63
CA ILE A 117 3.86 10.44 10.72
C ILE A 117 2.40 10.70 11.09
N TYR A 118 1.47 10.39 10.19
CA TYR A 118 0.04 10.59 10.40
C TYR A 118 -0.77 9.62 9.54
N TYR A 119 -1.93 9.21 10.04
CA TYR A 119 -2.95 8.47 9.30
C TYR A 119 -4.29 9.11 9.58
N ASP A 120 -4.98 9.47 8.51
CA ASP A 120 -6.33 10.01 8.55
C ASP A 120 -7.32 8.87 8.26
N GLU A 121 -8.08 8.47 9.28
CA GLU A 121 -9.02 7.34 9.17
C GLU A 121 -10.22 7.67 8.26
N ASP A 122 -10.64 8.94 8.18
CA ASP A 122 -11.79 9.35 7.38
C ASP A 122 -11.49 9.28 5.88
N THR A 123 -10.27 9.69 5.51
CA THR A 123 -9.85 9.82 4.11
C THR A 123 -9.00 8.65 3.64
N GLY A 124 -8.48 7.84 4.57
CA GLY A 124 -7.65 6.67 4.29
C GLY A 124 -6.19 7.01 3.98
N TYR A 125 -5.75 8.26 4.15
CA TYR A 125 -4.41 8.66 3.76
C TYR A 125 -3.40 8.55 4.89
N VAL A 126 -2.23 8.02 4.55
CA VAL A 126 -1.04 8.03 5.38
C VAL A 126 -0.10 9.12 4.86
N LEU A 127 0.34 10.03 5.72
CA LEU A 127 1.39 10.99 5.42
C LEU A 127 2.75 10.41 5.83
N LEU A 128 3.70 10.41 4.90
CA LEU A 128 5.05 9.91 5.12
C LEU A 128 6.06 11.04 4.97
N ARG A 129 6.90 11.18 6.00
CA ARG A 129 8.00 12.13 6.02
C ARG A 129 9.29 11.45 5.59
N SER A 130 9.96 12.04 4.62
CA SER A 130 11.36 11.72 4.31
C SER A 130 12.30 12.54 5.19
N ARG A 131 13.53 12.06 5.38
CA ARG A 131 14.61 12.88 5.95
C ARG A 131 15.20 13.87 4.95
N ASN A 132 15.22 13.50 3.67
CA ASN A 132 15.97 14.19 2.62
C ASN A 132 15.12 14.62 1.42
N VAL A 133 13.86 14.17 1.34
CA VAL A 133 12.91 14.43 0.24
C VAL A 133 11.71 15.21 0.74
N HIS A 134 10.88 15.65 -0.20
CA HIS A 134 9.49 15.98 0.03
C HIS A 134 8.73 14.87 0.79
N ASN A 135 7.75 15.30 1.58
CA ASN A 135 6.79 14.38 2.15
C ASN A 135 5.95 13.81 1.01
N THR A 136 5.67 12.51 1.07
CA THR A 136 4.70 11.86 0.18
C THR A 136 3.56 11.31 1.00
N TYR A 137 2.52 10.83 0.33
CA TYR A 137 1.34 10.28 0.94
C TYR A 137 0.87 9.06 0.17
N VAL A 138 0.18 8.19 0.88
CA VAL A 138 -0.35 6.93 0.36
C VAL A 138 -1.80 6.81 0.78
N LYS A 139 -2.68 6.60 -0.18
CA LYS A 139 -4.08 6.26 0.06
C LYS A 139 -4.18 4.77 0.36
N MET A 140 -4.77 4.44 1.49
CA MET A 140 -4.93 3.08 1.98
C MET A 140 -6.40 2.68 1.98
N VAL A 141 -6.68 1.45 1.57
CA VAL A 141 -8.02 0.85 1.66
C VAL A 141 -7.97 -0.47 2.42
N ASN A 142 -8.99 -0.74 3.22
CA ASN A 142 -9.18 -2.02 3.88
C ASN A 142 -10.18 -2.86 3.09
N ILE A 143 -9.74 -4.00 2.58
CA ILE A 143 -10.58 -4.97 1.86
C ILE A 143 -10.51 -6.29 2.63
N ASP A 144 -11.64 -6.74 3.15
CA ASP A 144 -11.77 -7.99 3.92
C ASP A 144 -10.76 -8.12 5.07
N GLY A 145 -10.49 -7.01 5.78
CA GLY A 145 -9.55 -6.98 6.91
C GLY A 145 -8.08 -6.82 6.52
N ASN A 146 -7.76 -6.69 5.23
CA ASN A 146 -6.41 -6.51 4.73
C ASN A 146 -6.22 -5.10 4.15
N TRP A 147 -5.06 -4.49 4.42
CA TRP A 147 -4.72 -3.17 3.92
C TRP A 147 -3.99 -3.25 2.58
N TYR A 148 -4.45 -2.44 1.63
CA TYR A 148 -3.87 -2.30 0.30
C TYR A 148 -3.56 -0.83 0.01
N VAL A 149 -2.53 -0.61 -0.79
CA VAL A 149 -2.25 0.71 -1.35
C VAL A 149 -3.19 0.93 -2.53
N ASP A 150 -4.02 1.96 -2.39
CA ASP A 150 -4.98 2.39 -3.42
C ASP A 150 -4.48 3.59 -4.22
N GLY A 151 -3.48 4.31 -3.72
CA GLY A 151 -2.90 5.48 -4.37
C GLY A 151 -1.61 5.90 -3.69
N ALA A 152 -0.71 6.56 -4.40
CA ALA A 152 0.54 7.05 -3.83
C ALA A 152 1.09 8.24 -4.62
N GLY A 153 1.62 9.24 -3.90
CA GLY A 153 2.07 10.49 -4.51
C GLY A 153 0.93 11.12 -5.31
N TYR A 154 1.15 11.36 -6.60
CA TYR A 154 0.14 11.92 -7.51
C TYR A 154 -0.78 10.86 -8.13
N VAL A 155 -0.45 9.57 -8.04
CA VAL A 155 -1.16 8.49 -8.73
C VAL A 155 -2.35 8.00 -7.91
N ASN A 156 -3.56 8.17 -8.45
CA ASN A 156 -4.83 7.80 -7.82
C ASN A 156 -5.08 8.46 -6.45
N THR A 157 -4.74 9.75 -6.33
CA THR A 157 -4.84 10.51 -5.08
C THR A 157 -5.44 11.91 -5.25
N TYR A 158 -6.29 12.07 -6.27
CA TYR A 158 -6.81 13.33 -6.80
C TYR A 158 -7.47 14.28 -5.77
N ASP A 159 -7.88 13.77 -4.61
CA ASP A 159 -8.58 14.53 -3.56
C ASP A 159 -7.68 15.07 -2.44
N PHE A 160 -6.39 14.69 -2.40
CA PHE A 160 -5.59 14.84 -1.19
C PHE A 160 -5.00 16.23 -0.92
N PRO A 161 -4.46 16.98 -1.91
CA PRO A 161 -3.82 18.27 -1.63
C PRO A 161 -4.77 19.27 -0.94
N ASP A 162 -6.06 19.22 -1.26
CA ASP A 162 -7.03 20.21 -0.78
C ASP A 162 -7.54 19.87 0.62
N LYS A 163 -7.98 18.62 0.86
CA LYS A 163 -8.63 18.21 2.13
C LYS A 163 -7.68 18.10 3.31
N LEU A 164 -6.43 17.69 3.10
CA LEU A 164 -5.46 17.53 4.20
C LEU A 164 -4.87 18.88 4.64
N ASN A 165 -4.60 19.78 3.69
CA ASN A 165 -4.10 21.12 4.01
C ASN A 165 -5.10 21.90 4.87
N GLU A 166 -6.39 21.79 4.59
CA GLU A 166 -7.43 22.37 5.45
C GLU A 166 -7.42 21.80 6.88
N ARG A 167 -7.10 20.51 7.06
CA ARG A 167 -7.13 19.83 8.37
C ARG A 167 -5.84 19.98 9.18
N LEU A 168 -4.69 20.12 8.54
CA LEU A 168 -3.40 20.25 9.23
C LEU A 168 -3.10 21.68 9.69
N TYR A 169 -3.76 22.68 9.09
CA TYR A 169 -3.49 24.11 9.34
C TYR A 169 -4.66 24.87 9.99
N ASN A 170 -5.78 24.21 10.30
CA ASN A 170 -6.90 24.75 11.09
C ASN A 170 -7.07 23.97 12.40
#